data_AF-A0AA35W7F1-F1
#
_entry.id   AF-A0AA35W7F1-F1
#
_cell.length_a   1.000
_cell.length_b   1.000
_cell.length_c   1.000
_cell.angle_alpha   90.00
_cell.angle_beta   90.00
_cell.angle_gamma   90.00
#
_symmetry.space_group_name_H-M   'P 1'
#
loop_
_entity.id
_entity.type
_entity.pdbx_description
1 polymer ?
#
loop_
_entity_poly.entity_id
_entity_poly.type
_entity_poly.pdbx_seq_one_letter_code
_entity_poly.pdbx_strand_id
1 'polypeptide(L)'
;MSGNVADKATAFRNEVIGSTTRKIVCKASNHDLAGPKKKHVDYLINLTNDPHCSMATLADYIFERLKNTSWVVVFKNLVLAHNLITLGNEKFLQCIATRASSFELDSFTDRTDGIATEMSVFVRRYAKYLGYMCTSYKTLAMDLCRLPKGLVYSSFLKRKGRRGERESYRSDYIQISKTERAEGEERKRERAEGEERKREREGELQYN
;
A
#
# COMPACT_ATOMS: atom_id res chain seq x y z
N MET A 1 22.56 -32.39 17.37
CA MET A 1 21.30 -31.60 17.33
C MET A 1 20.68 -31.77 15.95
N SER A 2 19.82 -32.77 15.74
CA SER A 2 19.10 -32.93 14.48
C SER A 2 17.88 -32.03 14.48
N GLY A 3 17.88 -30.94 13.71
CA GLY A 3 16.67 -30.15 13.48
C GLY A 3 15.57 -31.04 12.91
N ASN A 4 14.38 -30.97 13.51
CA ASN A 4 13.21 -31.77 13.17
C ASN A 4 12.89 -31.62 11.67
N VAL A 5 12.49 -32.70 11.00
CA VAL A 5 12.15 -32.69 9.56
C VAL A 5 11.05 -31.65 9.26
N ALA A 6 10.13 -31.45 10.21
CA ALA A 6 9.10 -30.43 10.14
C ALA A 6 9.66 -28.99 10.07
N ASP A 7 10.74 -28.70 10.80
CA ASP A 7 11.37 -27.37 10.82
C ASP A 7 12.07 -27.07 9.49
N LYS A 8 12.75 -28.08 8.93
CA LYS A 8 13.40 -27.97 7.61
C LYS A 8 12.39 -27.76 6.49
N ALA A 9 11.27 -28.49 6.52
CA ALA A 9 10.19 -28.31 5.55
C ALA A 9 9.55 -26.91 5.64
N THR A 10 9.39 -26.39 6.87
CA THR A 10 8.90 -25.04 7.12
C THR A 10 9.86 -23.98 6.61
N ALA A 11 11.16 -24.13 6.89
CA ALA A 11 12.20 -23.21 6.41
C ALA A 11 12.26 -23.15 4.88
N PHE A 12 12.27 -24.31 4.21
CA PHE A 12 12.26 -24.39 2.75
C PHE A 12 11.02 -23.72 2.14
N ARG A 13 9.84 -23.97 2.71
CA ARG A 13 8.60 -23.32 2.25
C ARG A 13 8.68 -21.80 2.37
N ASN A 14 9.17 -21.31 3.51
CA ASN A 14 9.31 -19.87 3.75
C ASN A 14 10.28 -19.22 2.74
N GLU A 15 11.35 -19.92 2.37
CA GLU A 15 12.29 -19.46 1.34
C GLU A 15 11.61 -19.36 -0.04
N VAL A 16 10.88 -20.40 -0.45
CA VAL A 16 10.15 -20.44 -1.74
C VAL A 16 9.08 -19.35 -1.79
N ILE A 17 8.28 -19.21 -0.73
CA ILE A 17 7.26 -18.16 -0.61
C ILE A 17 7.92 -16.80 -0.63
N GLY A 18 9.01 -16.59 0.13
CA GLY A 18 9.74 -15.32 0.18
C GLY A 18 10.28 -14.90 -1.20
N SER A 19 10.95 -15.82 -1.90
CA SER A 19 11.48 -15.60 -3.26
C SER A 19 10.38 -15.25 -4.26
N THR A 20 9.25 -15.96 -4.21
CA THR A 20 8.09 -15.69 -5.07
C THR A 20 7.46 -14.33 -4.74
N THR A 21 7.26 -14.05 -3.46
CA THR A 21 6.64 -12.82 -2.96
C THR A 21 7.44 -11.60 -3.39
N ARG A 22 8.77 -11.61 -3.20
CA ARG A 22 9.67 -10.54 -3.65
C ARG A 22 9.52 -10.28 -5.16
N LYS A 23 9.48 -11.34 -5.98
CA LYS A 23 9.27 -11.22 -7.44
C LYS A 23 7.92 -10.58 -7.78
N ILE A 24 6.84 -10.97 -7.08
CA ILE A 24 5.50 -10.40 -7.32
C ILE A 24 5.45 -8.92 -6.91
N VAL A 25 6.07 -8.54 -5.79
CA VAL A 25 6.21 -7.14 -5.37
C VAL A 25 6.95 -6.31 -6.44
N CYS A 26 8.04 -6.83 -7.01
CA CYS A 26 8.74 -6.17 -8.13
C CYS A 26 7.86 -6.05 -9.39
N LYS A 27 7.06 -7.08 -9.72
CA LYS A 27 6.14 -7.03 -10.86
C LYS A 27 4.97 -6.07 -10.66
N ALA A 28 4.51 -5.90 -9.42
CA ALA A 28 3.48 -4.92 -9.07
C ALA A 28 4.01 -3.47 -9.14
N SER A 29 5.30 -3.27 -8.86
CA SER A 29 5.99 -1.97 -8.82
C SER A 29 7.05 -1.82 -9.92
N ASN A 30 6.72 -2.24 -11.14
CA ASN A 30 7.58 -2.04 -12.30
C ASN A 30 7.51 -0.60 -12.83
N HIS A 31 8.41 -0.25 -13.75
CA HIS A 31 8.53 1.11 -14.30
C HIS A 31 7.45 1.48 -15.33
N ASP A 32 6.53 0.56 -15.67
CA ASP A 32 5.41 0.86 -16.57
C ASP A 32 4.56 2.00 -15.96
N LEU A 33 4.28 3.04 -16.76
CA LEU A 33 3.40 4.16 -16.43
C LEU A 33 1.92 3.73 -16.46
N ALA A 34 1.59 2.85 -15.52
CA ALA A 34 0.26 2.36 -15.24
C ALA A 34 0.22 1.87 -13.78
N GLY A 35 -0.95 1.89 -13.17
CA GLY A 35 -1.16 1.35 -11.82
C GLY A 35 -0.68 -0.10 -11.64
N PRO A 36 -0.49 -0.55 -10.39
CA PRO A 36 -0.10 -1.92 -10.10
C PRO A 36 -1.06 -2.93 -10.74
N LYS A 37 -0.52 -3.89 -11.49
CA LYS A 37 -1.35 -4.88 -12.20
C LYS A 37 -2.21 -5.65 -11.19
N LYS A 38 -3.53 -5.63 -11.38
CA LYS A 38 -4.51 -6.22 -10.45
C LYS A 38 -4.16 -7.65 -10.00
N LYS A 39 -3.74 -8.51 -10.94
CA LYS A 39 -3.34 -9.89 -10.62
C LYS A 39 -2.23 -10.02 -9.57
N HIS A 40 -1.30 -9.07 -9.51
CA HIS A 40 -0.22 -9.06 -8.53
C HIS A 40 -0.68 -8.50 -7.18
N VAL A 41 -1.55 -7.49 -7.22
CA VAL A 41 -2.19 -6.93 -6.02
C VAL A 41 -3.09 -7.98 -5.36
N ASP A 42 -3.98 -8.61 -6.12
CA ASP A 42 -4.88 -9.68 -5.64
C ASP A 42 -4.10 -10.84 -5.03
N TYR A 43 -3.01 -11.26 -5.67
CA TYR A 43 -2.13 -12.30 -5.15
C TYR A 43 -1.57 -11.92 -3.78
N LEU A 44 -1.05 -10.71 -3.63
CA LEU A 44 -0.46 -10.24 -2.38
C LEU A 44 -1.52 -10.04 -1.28
N ILE A 45 -2.71 -9.56 -1.62
CA ILE A 45 -3.85 -9.49 -0.69
C ILE A 45 -4.19 -10.90 -0.18
N ASN A 46 -4.33 -11.88 -1.07
CA ASN A 46 -4.61 -13.25 -0.68
C ASN A 46 -3.49 -13.85 0.16
N LEU A 47 -2.22 -13.56 -0.19
CA LEU A 47 -1.05 -13.99 0.56
C LEU A 47 -1.08 -13.50 2.02
N THR A 48 -1.61 -12.29 2.29
CA THR A 48 -1.74 -11.82 3.68
C THR A 48 -2.68 -12.67 4.54
N ASN A 49 -3.56 -13.47 3.94
CA ASN A 49 -4.43 -14.38 4.68
C ASN A 49 -3.80 -15.77 4.89
N ASP A 50 -2.66 -16.06 4.27
CA ASP A 50 -1.94 -17.31 4.47
C ASP A 50 -1.33 -17.34 5.89
N PRO A 51 -1.65 -18.36 6.73
CA PRO A 51 -1.12 -18.49 8.09
C PRO A 51 0.42 -18.57 8.15
N HIS A 52 1.06 -18.99 7.05
CA HIS A 52 2.50 -19.16 6.94
C HIS A 52 3.20 -17.94 6.34
N CYS A 53 2.45 -16.93 5.89
CA CYS A 53 3.04 -15.70 5.38
C CYS A 53 3.63 -14.86 6.52
N SER A 54 4.93 -14.56 6.42
CA SER A 54 5.60 -13.60 7.30
C SER A 54 5.25 -12.16 6.88
N MET A 55 4.39 -11.50 7.66
CA MET A 55 4.02 -10.08 7.44
C MET A 55 5.25 -9.16 7.49
N ALA A 56 6.21 -9.47 8.37
CA ALA A 56 7.45 -8.69 8.50
C ALA A 56 8.28 -8.76 7.22
N THR A 57 8.45 -9.96 6.66
CA THR A 57 9.20 -10.18 5.42
C THR A 57 8.51 -9.54 4.21
N LEU A 58 7.18 -9.65 4.12
CA LEU A 58 6.40 -8.95 3.09
C LEU A 58 6.57 -7.43 3.20
N ALA A 59 6.49 -6.89 4.41
CA ALA A 59 6.74 -5.48 4.66
C ALA A 59 8.16 -5.07 4.25
N ASP A 60 9.19 -5.88 4.56
CA ASP A 60 10.57 -5.60 4.16
C ASP A 60 10.72 -5.47 2.64
N TYR A 61 10.10 -6.36 1.87
CA TYR A 61 10.12 -6.28 0.41
C TYR A 61 9.45 -5.01 -0.12
N ILE A 62 8.35 -4.57 0.52
CA ILE A 62 7.68 -3.32 0.18
C ILE A 62 8.61 -2.13 0.52
N PHE A 63 9.17 -2.07 1.72
CA PHE A 63 10.06 -0.99 2.12
C PHE A 63 11.36 -0.94 1.30
N GLU A 64 11.86 -2.09 0.82
CA GLU A 64 12.99 -2.16 -0.10
C GLU A 64 12.68 -1.44 -1.43
N ARG A 65 11.47 -1.60 -1.96
CA ARG A 65 11.04 -0.90 -3.18
C ARG A 65 10.84 0.60 -2.99
N LEU A 66 10.49 1.06 -1.77
CA LEU A 66 10.37 2.50 -1.48
C LEU A 66 11.71 3.25 -1.50
N LYS A 67 12.84 2.54 -1.45
CA LYS A 67 14.19 3.13 -1.58
C LYS A 67 14.61 3.37 -3.04
N ASN A 68 13.74 3.05 -4.00
CA ASN A 68 14.04 3.30 -5.41
C ASN A 68 14.03 4.80 -5.72
N THR A 69 14.80 5.23 -6.72
CA THR A 69 14.84 6.63 -7.16
C THR A 69 13.68 7.01 -8.06
N SER A 70 13.08 6.04 -8.76
CA SER A 70 11.99 6.28 -9.71
C SER A 70 10.67 6.53 -8.99
N TRP A 71 10.04 7.68 -9.26
CA TRP A 71 8.74 8.02 -8.70
C TRP A 71 7.67 6.97 -9.03
N VAL A 72 7.72 6.39 -10.24
CA VAL A 72 6.75 5.37 -10.70
C VAL A 72 6.78 4.15 -9.80
N VAL A 73 7.98 3.64 -9.52
CA VAL A 73 8.19 2.47 -8.65
C VAL A 73 7.72 2.77 -7.24
N VAL A 74 8.17 3.91 -6.68
CA VAL A 74 7.84 4.28 -5.30
C VAL A 74 6.33 4.50 -5.15
N PHE A 75 5.71 5.24 -6.06
CA PHE A 75 4.28 5.54 -6.02
C PHE A 75 3.43 4.28 -6.13
N LYS A 76 3.69 3.41 -7.12
CA LYS A 76 2.99 2.12 -7.27
C LYS A 76 3.13 1.23 -6.04
N ASN A 77 4.29 1.28 -5.40
CA ASN A 77 4.54 0.51 -4.19
C ASN A 77 3.84 1.09 -2.96
N LEU A 78 3.66 2.42 -2.87
CA LEU A 78 2.78 3.03 -1.88
C LEU A 78 1.32 2.62 -2.11
N VAL A 79 0.85 2.64 -3.37
CA VAL A 79 -0.51 2.20 -3.73
C VAL A 79 -0.71 0.72 -3.38
N LEU A 80 0.28 -0.13 -3.66
CA LEU A 80 0.27 -1.53 -3.23
C LEU A 80 0.16 -1.64 -1.71
N ALA A 81 0.98 -0.90 -0.95
CA ALA A 81 0.92 -0.93 0.51
C ALA A 81 -0.45 -0.49 1.04
N HIS A 82 -1.06 0.54 0.44
CA HIS A 82 -2.42 0.96 0.77
C HIS A 82 -3.45 -0.16 0.55
N ASN A 83 -3.38 -0.86 -0.59
CA ASN A 83 -4.29 -1.98 -0.87
C ASN A 83 -4.12 -3.11 0.16
N LEU A 84 -2.88 -3.41 0.57
CA LEU A 84 -2.64 -4.44 1.59
C LEU A 84 -3.13 -4.02 2.98
N ILE A 85 -3.01 -2.73 3.33
CA ILE A 85 -3.54 -2.18 4.58
C ILE A 85 -5.07 -2.27 4.62
N THR A 86 -5.73 -1.91 3.53
CA THR A 86 -7.20 -1.77 3.48
C THR A 86 -7.93 -3.06 3.17
N LEU A 87 -7.42 -3.86 2.24
CA LEU A 87 -8.07 -5.05 1.71
C LEU A 87 -7.42 -6.36 2.19
N GLY A 88 -6.17 -6.30 2.67
CA GLY A 88 -5.45 -7.47 3.17
C GLY A 88 -5.89 -7.90 4.57
N ASN A 89 -5.10 -8.77 5.18
CA ASN A 89 -5.29 -9.19 6.56
C ASN A 89 -4.86 -8.08 7.54
N GLU A 90 -5.60 -7.90 8.64
CA GLU A 90 -5.32 -6.86 9.64
C GLU A 90 -3.93 -6.98 10.29
N LYS A 91 -3.38 -8.21 10.33
CA LYS A 91 -2.01 -8.47 10.81
C LYS A 91 -0.96 -7.70 10.02
N PHE A 92 -1.23 -7.39 8.75
CA PHE A 92 -0.31 -6.61 7.93
C PHE A 92 -0.25 -5.15 8.40
N LEU A 93 -1.40 -4.51 8.60
CA LEU A 93 -1.46 -3.15 9.17
C LEU A 93 -0.84 -3.13 10.57
N GLN A 94 -1.16 -4.10 11.43
CA GLN A 94 -0.54 -4.21 12.75
C GLN A 94 0.98 -4.29 12.66
N CYS A 95 1.51 -5.15 11.78
CA CYS A 95 2.93 -5.30 11.57
C CYS A 95 3.58 -3.98 11.17
N ILE A 96 3.09 -3.30 10.12
CA ILE A 96 3.64 -2.02 9.68
C ILE A 96 3.50 -0.95 10.76
N ALA A 97 2.34 -0.88 11.40
CA ALA A 97 2.07 0.08 12.46
C ALA A 97 3.07 -0.08 13.59
N THR A 98 3.50 -1.29 13.97
CA THR A 98 4.50 -1.49 15.03
C THR A 98 5.95 -1.18 14.65
N ARG A 99 6.27 -0.97 13.36
CA ARG A 99 7.64 -0.67 12.93
C ARG A 99 8.08 0.73 13.37
N ALA A 100 9.38 0.88 13.63
CA ALA A 100 10.00 2.13 14.09
C ALA A 100 9.90 3.24 13.04
N SER A 101 10.15 2.92 11.76
CA SER A 101 10.01 3.83 10.62
C SER A 101 8.83 3.42 9.75
N SER A 102 7.92 4.35 9.49
CA SER A 102 6.72 4.15 8.67
C SER A 102 6.72 5.17 7.53
N PHE A 103 6.95 4.72 6.29
CA PHE A 103 6.85 5.52 5.06
C PHE A 103 7.62 6.88 5.09
N GLU A 104 8.87 6.87 5.54
CA GLU A 104 9.72 8.07 5.59
C GLU A 104 10.23 8.45 4.19
N LEU A 105 9.49 9.33 3.53
CA LEU A 105 9.81 9.83 2.18
C LEU A 105 9.83 11.37 2.11
N ASP A 106 9.96 12.09 3.22
CA ASP A 106 9.90 13.56 3.26
C ASP A 106 10.91 14.28 2.34
N SER A 107 12.04 13.64 2.04
CA SER A 107 13.07 14.15 1.12
C SER A 107 13.03 13.54 -0.28
N PHE A 108 12.10 12.62 -0.55
CA PHE A 108 12.01 11.93 -1.84
C PHE A 108 11.82 12.93 -2.98
N THR A 109 12.71 12.89 -3.98
CA THR A 109 12.61 13.70 -5.20
C THR A 109 13.22 12.93 -6.37
N ASP A 110 12.42 12.70 -7.41
CA ASP A 110 12.84 12.25 -8.72
C ASP A 110 12.93 13.46 -9.66
N ARG A 111 14.11 13.69 -10.24
CA ARG A 111 14.42 14.83 -11.12
C ARG A 111 14.61 14.41 -12.58
N THR A 112 14.14 13.22 -12.95
CA THR A 112 14.30 12.68 -14.31
C THR A 112 13.65 13.61 -15.36
N ASP A 113 12.48 14.16 -15.06
CA ASP A 113 11.77 15.13 -15.89
C ASP A 113 10.84 16.04 -15.06
N GLY A 114 10.10 16.93 -15.74
CA GLY A 114 9.14 17.85 -15.09
C GLY A 114 7.99 17.11 -14.39
N ILE A 115 7.46 16.06 -15.01
CA ILE A 115 6.37 15.24 -14.44
C ILE A 115 6.87 14.51 -13.20
N ALA A 116 8.07 13.92 -13.24
CA ALA A 116 8.70 13.24 -12.11
C ALA A 116 8.88 14.16 -10.90
N THR A 117 9.21 15.43 -11.15
CA THR A 117 9.36 16.44 -10.10
C THR A 117 8.01 16.77 -9.46
N GLU A 118 6.96 16.92 -10.25
CA GLU A 118 5.59 17.11 -9.75
C GLU A 118 5.09 15.86 -8.99
N MET A 119 5.28 14.67 -9.56
CA MET A 119 4.90 13.39 -8.99
C MET A 119 5.62 13.11 -7.67
N SER A 120 6.84 13.59 -7.51
CA SER A 120 7.56 13.52 -6.24
C SER A 120 6.80 14.21 -5.11
N VAL A 121 6.12 15.34 -5.36
CA VAL A 121 5.28 16.01 -4.36
C VAL A 121 4.13 15.09 -3.92
N PHE A 122 3.49 14.40 -4.87
CA PHE A 122 2.42 13.44 -4.58
C PHE A 122 2.92 12.23 -3.82
N VAL A 123 4.07 11.66 -4.18
CA VAL A 123 4.73 10.57 -3.45
C VAL A 123 4.91 10.92 -1.98
N ARG A 124 5.46 12.10 -1.67
CA ARG A 124 5.67 12.54 -0.28
C ARG A 124 4.36 12.69 0.49
N ARG A 125 3.37 13.35 -0.11
CA ARG A 125 2.04 13.52 0.49
C ARG A 125 1.37 12.18 0.79
N TYR A 126 1.48 11.25 -0.15
CA TYR A 126 0.84 9.95 -0.06
C TYR A 126 1.54 9.02 0.94
N ALA A 127 2.87 9.06 1.00
CA ALA A 127 3.66 8.39 2.04
C ALA A 127 3.27 8.89 3.44
N LYS A 128 3.12 10.21 3.60
CA LYS A 128 2.66 10.83 4.84
C LYS A 128 1.24 10.38 5.22
N TYR A 129 0.34 10.28 4.24
CA TYR A 129 -1.00 9.70 4.44
C TYR A 129 -0.94 8.26 4.98
N LEU A 130 -0.16 7.38 4.37
CA LEU A 130 0.02 6.01 4.87
C LEU A 130 0.64 5.98 6.28
N GLY A 131 1.60 6.87 6.55
CA GLY A 131 2.17 7.06 7.89
C GLY A 131 1.13 7.47 8.94
N TYR A 132 0.18 8.32 8.58
CA TYR A 132 -0.94 8.69 9.45
C TYR A 132 -1.87 7.51 9.73
N MET A 133 -2.12 6.63 8.75
CA MET A 133 -2.90 5.40 8.99
C MET A 133 -2.20 4.48 9.98
N CYS A 134 -0.89 4.28 9.84
CA CYS A 134 -0.10 3.48 10.78
C CYS A 134 -0.09 4.08 12.20
N THR A 135 0.05 5.41 12.30
CA THR A 135 0.03 6.13 13.58
C THR A 135 -1.33 6.06 14.25
N SER A 136 -2.41 6.25 13.47
CA SER A 136 -3.79 6.10 13.93
C SER A 136 -4.01 4.69 14.49
N TYR A 137 -3.55 3.64 13.80
CA TYR A 137 -3.65 2.28 14.31
C TYR A 137 -2.87 2.09 15.61
N LYS A 138 -1.62 2.58 15.70
CA LYS A 138 -0.80 2.54 16.94
C LYS A 138 -1.52 3.18 18.12
N THR A 139 -2.14 4.35 17.92
CA THR A 139 -2.73 5.11 19.02
C THR A 139 -4.12 4.62 19.41
N LEU A 140 -4.89 4.12 18.44
CA LEU A 140 -6.29 3.78 18.63
C LEU A 140 -6.52 2.28 18.83
N ALA A 141 -5.53 1.44 18.49
CA ALA A 141 -5.68 -0.01 18.39
C ALA A 141 -6.90 -0.42 17.53
N MET A 142 -7.21 0.39 16.52
CA MET A 142 -8.35 0.18 15.60
C MET A 142 -7.93 0.51 14.18
N ASP A 143 -8.36 -0.34 13.24
CA ASP A 143 -8.24 -0.07 11.81
C ASP A 143 -9.36 0.87 11.36
N LEU A 144 -9.02 2.15 11.22
CA LEU A 144 -9.96 3.18 10.79
C LEU A 144 -10.45 2.98 9.35
N CYS A 145 -9.71 2.25 8.52
CA CYS A 145 -10.07 2.03 7.11
C CYS A 145 -11.25 1.08 6.96
N ARG A 146 -11.48 0.23 7.98
CA ARG A 146 -12.57 -0.76 8.01
C ARG A 146 -13.83 -0.24 8.69
N LEU A 147 -13.79 0.96 9.24
CA LEU A 147 -14.94 1.54 9.92
C LEU A 147 -15.94 2.12 8.91
N PRO A 148 -17.25 1.95 9.14
CA PRO A 148 -18.27 2.57 8.29
C PRO A 148 -18.08 4.09 8.21
N LYS A 149 -18.25 4.64 7.00
CA LYS A 149 -18.16 6.08 6.72
C LYS A 149 -19.21 6.83 7.54
N GLY A 150 -18.80 7.38 8.69
CA GLY A 150 -19.66 8.09 9.65
C GLY A 150 -19.49 7.65 11.11
N LEU A 151 -19.08 6.40 11.36
CA LEU A 151 -18.82 5.90 12.72
C LEU A 151 -17.44 6.27 13.26
N VAL A 152 -16.49 6.54 12.36
CA VAL A 152 -15.06 6.80 12.67
C VAL A 152 -14.90 7.91 13.72
N TYR A 153 -15.62 9.02 13.53
CA TYR A 153 -15.44 10.22 14.36
C TYR A 153 -16.33 10.20 15.60
N SER A 154 -17.60 9.79 15.45
CA SER A 154 -18.64 9.88 16.48
C SER A 154 -18.46 8.86 17.62
N SER A 155 -18.22 7.59 17.27
CA SER A 155 -18.08 6.50 18.25
C SER A 155 -16.79 6.63 19.06
N PHE A 156 -15.77 7.22 18.44
CA PHE A 156 -14.43 7.36 18.99
C PHE A 156 -14.27 8.56 19.94
N LEU A 157 -14.81 9.74 19.58
CA LEU A 157 -14.80 10.92 20.46
C LEU A 157 -15.54 10.70 21.80
N LYS A 158 -16.55 9.81 21.81
CA LYS A 158 -17.26 9.40 23.03
C LYS A 158 -16.39 8.59 23.99
N ARG A 159 -15.33 7.94 23.50
CA ARG A 159 -14.52 7.00 24.30
C ARG A 159 -13.27 7.63 24.93
N LYS A 160 -12.78 8.79 24.47
CA LYS A 160 -11.62 9.48 25.07
C LYS A 160 -11.83 10.97 25.35
N GLY A 161 -11.56 11.36 26.60
CA GLY A 161 -11.74 12.69 27.17
C GLY A 161 -10.55 13.65 27.11
N ARG A 162 -9.62 13.56 26.15
CA ARG A 162 -8.43 14.45 26.08
C ARG A 162 -8.47 15.35 24.85
N ARG A 163 -8.61 16.67 25.07
CA ARG A 163 -8.91 17.70 24.04
C ARG A 163 -7.84 17.83 22.95
N GLY A 164 -6.55 17.71 23.28
CA GLY A 164 -5.44 17.83 22.31
C GLY A 164 -5.29 16.64 21.37
N GLU A 165 -5.61 15.43 21.83
CA GLU A 165 -5.58 14.21 20.99
C GLU A 165 -6.69 14.27 19.91
N ARG A 166 -7.82 14.90 20.21
CA ARG A 166 -8.97 15.03 19.29
C ARG A 166 -8.66 15.81 18.01
N GLU A 167 -7.80 16.83 18.10
CA GLU A 167 -7.42 17.66 16.95
C GLU A 167 -6.54 16.88 15.96
N SER A 168 -5.58 16.10 16.49
CA SER A 168 -4.71 15.21 15.70
C SER A 168 -5.53 14.19 14.92
N TYR A 169 -6.43 13.45 15.59
CA TYR A 169 -7.25 12.43 14.92
C TYR A 169 -8.23 13.02 13.90
N ARG A 170 -8.73 14.23 14.14
CA ARG A 170 -9.57 14.94 13.18
C ARG A 170 -8.78 15.28 11.91
N SER A 171 -7.55 15.76 12.08
CA SER A 171 -6.64 16.03 10.98
C SER A 171 -6.33 14.76 10.18
N ASP A 172 -6.02 13.66 10.87
CA ASP A 172 -5.72 12.37 10.25
C ASP A 172 -6.91 11.85 9.43
N TYR A 173 -8.12 11.84 9.99
CA TYR A 173 -9.34 11.43 9.27
C TYR A 173 -9.65 12.30 8.04
N ILE A 174 -9.44 13.61 8.14
CA ILE A 174 -9.65 14.52 7.01
C ILE A 174 -8.63 14.24 5.90
N GLN A 175 -7.35 14.00 6.26
CA GLN A 175 -6.33 13.63 5.28
C GLN A 175 -6.64 12.28 4.63
N ILE A 176 -7.09 11.30 5.41
CA ILE A 176 -7.47 9.98 4.90
C ILE A 176 -8.61 10.10 3.88
N SER A 177 -9.71 10.74 4.27
CA SER A 177 -10.89 10.87 3.42
C SER A 177 -10.70 11.74 2.17
N LYS A 178 -9.75 12.69 2.18
CA LYS A 178 -9.36 13.47 0.99
C LYS A 178 -8.55 12.63 0.01
N THR A 179 -7.60 11.86 0.53
CA THR A 179 -6.70 11.04 -0.28
C THR A 179 -7.43 9.86 -0.94
N GLU A 180 -8.32 9.18 -0.20
CA GLU A 180 -9.17 8.10 -0.76
C GLU A 180 -10.07 8.58 -1.90
N ARG A 181 -10.58 9.82 -1.82
CA ARG A 181 -11.38 10.42 -2.90
C ARG A 181 -10.54 10.65 -4.15
N ALA A 182 -9.35 11.24 -4.00
CA ALA A 182 -8.44 11.49 -5.10
C ALA A 182 -8.06 10.19 -5.84
N GLU A 183 -7.75 9.11 -5.10
CA GLU A 183 -7.50 7.81 -5.71
C GLU A 183 -8.73 7.20 -6.39
N GLY A 184 -9.91 7.40 -5.81
CA GLY A 184 -11.16 6.94 -6.42
C GLY A 184 -11.37 7.55 -7.80
N GLU A 185 -10.95 8.80 -7.99
CA GLU A 185 -10.97 9.50 -9.27
C GLU A 185 -9.86 9.03 -10.21
N GLU A 186 -8.64 8.82 -9.71
CA GLU A 186 -7.53 8.27 -10.50
C GLU A 186 -7.84 6.86 -11.03
N ARG A 187 -8.38 5.97 -10.19
CA ARG A 187 -8.85 4.62 -10.61
C ARG A 187 -9.91 4.68 -11.70
N LYS A 188 -10.76 5.72 -11.72
CA LYS A 188 -11.74 5.91 -12.80
C LYS A 188 -11.06 6.35 -14.09
N ARG A 189 -10.03 7.21 -14.01
CA ARG A 189 -9.22 7.63 -15.16
C ARG A 189 -8.44 6.47 -15.76
N GLU A 190 -7.75 5.67 -14.94
CA GLU A 190 -7.02 4.48 -15.40
C GLU A 190 -7.93 3.44 -16.07
N ARG A 191 -9.16 3.26 -15.57
CA ARG A 191 -10.15 2.40 -16.24
C ARG A 191 -10.56 2.95 -17.60
N ALA A 192 -10.80 4.26 -17.70
CA ALA A 192 -11.14 4.91 -18.96
C ALA A 192 -10.00 4.76 -19.99
N GLU A 193 -8.75 5.02 -19.59
CA GLU A 193 -7.58 4.86 -20.45
C GLU A 193 -7.30 3.38 -20.82
N GLY A 194 -7.63 2.44 -19.94
CA GLY A 194 -7.52 1.01 -20.20
C GLY A 194 -8.56 0.52 -21.21
N GLU A 195 -9.77 1.06 -21.15
CA GLU A 195 -10.83 0.80 -22.12
C GLU A 195 -10.52 1.44 -23.48
N GLU A 196 -9.95 2.65 -23.50
CA GLU A 196 -9.49 3.34 -24.71
C GLU A 196 -8.39 2.54 -25.42
N ARG A 197 -7.34 2.11 -24.70
CA ARG A 197 -6.27 1.26 -25.25
C ARG A 197 -6.72 -0.13 -25.69
N LYS A 198 -7.88 -0.59 -25.23
CA LYS A 198 -8.51 -1.83 -25.71
C LYS A 198 -9.24 -1.59 -27.02
N ARG A 199 -9.96 -0.46 -27.13
CA ARG A 199 -10.63 -0.03 -28.37
C ARG A 199 -9.66 0.23 -29.51
N GLU A 200 -8.53 0.87 -29.23
CA GLU A 200 -7.47 1.11 -30.23
C GLU A 200 -6.92 -0.20 -30.81
N ARG A 201 -6.63 -1.18 -29.96
CA ARG A 201 -6.15 -2.50 -30.40
C ARG A 201 -7.20 -3.31 -31.16
N GLU A 202 -8.47 -3.21 -30.76
CA GLU A 202 -9.57 -3.84 -31.47
C GLU A 202 -9.81 -3.18 -32.85
N GLY A 203 -9.60 -1.87 -32.96
CA GLY A 203 -9.66 -1.14 -34.22
C GLY A 203 -8.51 -1.47 -35.19
N GLU A 204 -7.28 -1.64 -34.67
CA GLU A 204 -6.11 -2.04 -35.48
C GLU A 204 -6.21 -3.47 -36.02
N LEU A 205 -6.91 -4.36 -35.33
CA LEU A 205 -7.18 -5.74 -35.78
C LEU A 205 -8.29 -5.82 -36.85
N GLN A 206 -9.09 -4.76 -37.01
CA GLN A 206 -10.18 -4.72 -37.99
C GLN A 206 -9.74 -4.20 -39.37
N TYR A 207 -8.50 -3.70 -39.48
CA TYR A 207 -7.95 -3.08 -40.69
C TYR A 207 -6.68 -3.78 -41.24
N ASN A 208 -6.35 -4.97 -40.72
CA ASN A 208 -5.29 -5.86 -41.21
C ASN A 208 -5.86 -7.22 -41.63
#